data_AF-A0A3M8SFE0-F1
#
_entry.id   AF-A0A3M8SFE0-F1
#
_cell.length_a   1.000
_cell.length_b   1.000
_cell.length_c   1.000
_cell.angle_alpha   90.00
_cell.angle_beta   90.00
_cell.angle_gamma   90.00
#
_symmetry.space_group_name_H-M   'P 1'
#
loop_
_entity.id
_entity.type
_entity.pdbx_description
1 polymer ?
#
loop_
_entity_poly.entity_id
_entity_poly.type
_entity_poly.pdbx_seq_one_letter_code
_entity_poly.pdbx_strand_id
1 'polypeptide(L)'
;MRPRVPGLSRSDNLIARVAEAEREGWLGEVEGLRVSLAGAAEKLGQLDTEERRRSTVVDLGMPTFGQIATRTSEVAAPCQGS
;
A
#
# COMPACT_ATOMS: atom_id res chain seq x y z
N MET A 1 -9.37 -9.56 -26.52
CA MET A 1 -8.73 -9.71 -25.19
C MET A 1 -9.17 -11.02 -24.58
N ARG A 2 -8.24 -11.94 -24.27
CA ARG A 2 -8.59 -13.24 -23.66
C ARG A 2 -8.83 -13.13 -22.15
N PRO A 3 -9.75 -13.93 -21.57
CA PRO A 3 -10.17 -13.81 -20.17
C PRO A 3 -9.07 -14.22 -19.17
N ARG A 4 -9.10 -13.62 -17.98
CA ARG A 4 -8.18 -13.91 -16.85
C ARG A 4 -8.46 -15.30 -16.25
N VAL A 5 -7.42 -15.99 -15.79
CA VAL A 5 -7.58 -17.15 -14.90
C VAL A 5 -7.98 -16.70 -13.49
N PRO A 6 -9.18 -17.09 -12.98
CA PRO A 6 -9.64 -16.69 -11.65
C PRO A 6 -8.92 -17.44 -10.53
N GLY A 7 -8.79 -16.81 -9.36
CA GLY A 7 -8.23 -17.44 -8.15
C GLY A 7 -6.72 -17.36 -7.97
N LEU A 8 -5.98 -16.83 -8.97
CA LEU A 8 -4.54 -16.58 -8.86
C LEU A 8 -4.25 -15.16 -8.36
N SER A 9 -3.11 -15.03 -7.68
CA SER A 9 -2.55 -13.71 -7.35
C SER A 9 -2.25 -12.91 -8.63
N ARG A 10 -2.12 -11.58 -8.52
CA ARG A 10 -1.84 -10.70 -9.67
C ARG A 10 -0.58 -11.14 -10.43
N SER A 11 0.47 -11.56 -9.71
CA SER A 11 1.76 -11.99 -10.28
C SER A 11 1.65 -13.36 -10.94
N ASP A 12 1.05 -14.34 -10.27
CA ASP A 12 0.88 -15.70 -10.81
C ASP A 12 -0.01 -15.69 -12.06
N ASN A 13 -1.06 -14.87 -12.04
CA ASN A 13 -1.91 -14.67 -13.20
C ASN A 13 -1.13 -14.11 -14.41
N LEU A 14 -0.22 -13.15 -14.18
CA LEU A 14 0.60 -12.58 -15.25
C LEU A 14 1.63 -13.58 -15.77
N ILE A 15 2.29 -14.35 -14.90
CA ILE A 15 3.24 -15.40 -15.29
C ILE A 15 2.54 -16.48 -16.14
N ALA A 16 1.38 -16.95 -15.70
CA ALA A 16 0.59 -17.93 -16.46
C ALA A 16 0.22 -17.40 -17.85
N ARG A 17 -0.09 -16.10 -17.97
CA ARG A 17 -0.42 -15.47 -19.25
C ARG A 17 0.79 -15.26 -20.15
N VAL A 18 1.96 -14.96 -19.59
CA VAL A 18 3.21 -14.88 -20.37
C VAL A 18 3.51 -16.24 -21.00
N ALA A 19 3.49 -17.31 -20.21
CA ALA A 19 3.73 -18.67 -20.70
C ALA A 19 2.72 -19.09 -21.80
N GLU A 20 1.46 -18.69 -21.68
CA GLU A 20 0.44 -18.91 -22.71
C GLU A 20 0.75 -18.16 -23.99
N ALA A 21 1.03 -16.86 -23.89
CA ALA A 21 1.31 -16.01 -25.05
C ALA A 21 2.60 -16.44 -25.78
N GLU A 22 3.59 -16.97 -25.06
CA GLU A 22 4.79 -17.56 -25.65
C GLU A 22 4.47 -18.85 -26.43
N ARG A 23 3.67 -19.76 -25.86
CA ARG A 23 3.25 -21.00 -26.55
C ARG A 23 2.44 -20.72 -27.81
N GLU A 24 1.56 -19.74 -27.75
CA GLU A 24 0.65 -19.37 -28.85
C GLU A 24 1.29 -18.40 -29.86
N GLY A 25 2.54 -17.98 -29.62
CA GLY A 25 3.29 -17.10 -30.52
C GLY A 25 2.80 -15.64 -30.55
N TRP A 26 2.10 -15.18 -29.52
CA TRP A 26 1.58 -13.81 -29.43
C TRP A 26 2.65 -12.86 -28.88
N LEU A 27 3.73 -12.65 -29.64
CA LEU A 27 4.87 -11.82 -29.20
C LEU A 27 4.46 -10.41 -28.73
N GLY A 28 3.49 -9.78 -29.40
CA GLY A 28 3.01 -8.46 -29.00
C GLY A 28 2.33 -8.44 -27.63
N GLU A 29 1.66 -9.53 -27.24
CA GLU A 29 1.09 -9.66 -25.90
C GLU A 29 2.15 -10.03 -24.86
N VAL A 30 3.13 -10.88 -25.21
CA VAL A 30 4.24 -11.25 -24.31
C VAL A 30 4.96 -10.01 -23.78
N GLU A 31 5.35 -9.10 -24.67
CA GLU A 31 6.06 -7.87 -24.27
C GLU A 31 5.22 -7.00 -23.32
N GLY A 32 3.94 -6.77 -23.64
CA GLY A 32 3.04 -6.00 -22.77
C GLY A 32 2.78 -6.67 -21.42
N LEU A 33 2.74 -8.01 -21.39
CA LEU A 33 2.57 -8.78 -20.16
C LEU A 33 3.82 -8.75 -19.29
N ARG A 34 5.03 -8.80 -19.88
CA ARG A 34 6.30 -8.70 -19.15
C ARG A 34 6.50 -7.32 -18.53
N VAL A 35 6.15 -6.25 -19.24
CA VAL A 35 6.16 -4.88 -18.68
C VAL A 35 5.18 -4.77 -17.50
N SER A 36 3.98 -5.31 -17.67
CA SER A 36 2.98 -5.33 -16.59
C SER A 36 3.44 -6.14 -15.37
N LEU A 37 4.14 -7.26 -15.60
CA LEU A 37 4.71 -8.10 -14.55
C LEU A 37 5.82 -7.35 -13.79
N ALA A 38 6.73 -6.70 -14.50
CA ALA A 38 7.78 -5.89 -13.89
C ALA A 38 7.18 -4.75 -13.03
N GLY A 39 6.20 -4.02 -13.56
CA GLY A 39 5.50 -2.97 -12.80
C GLY A 39 4.73 -3.50 -11.59
N ALA A 40 4.12 -4.68 -11.69
CA ALA A 40 3.46 -5.31 -10.55
C ALA A 40 4.45 -5.73 -9.45
N ALA A 41 5.60 -6.31 -9.82
CA ALA A 41 6.65 -6.69 -8.88
C ALA A 41 7.25 -5.46 -8.17
N GLU A 42 7.52 -4.38 -8.91
CA GLU A 42 7.98 -3.12 -8.32
C GLU A 42 6.97 -2.58 -7.31
N LYS A 43 5.68 -2.57 -7.66
CA LYS A 43 4.64 -2.05 -6.76
C LYS A 43 4.52 -2.87 -5.47
N LEU A 44 4.65 -4.19 -5.56
CA LEU A 44 4.67 -5.06 -4.38
C LEU A 44 5.89 -4.77 -3.50
N GLY A 45 7.06 -4.54 -4.09
CA GLY A 45 8.27 -4.15 -3.34
C GLY A 45 8.13 -2.79 -2.64
N GLN A 46 7.47 -1.83 -3.29
CA GLN A 46 7.12 -0.55 -2.65
C GLN A 46 6.20 -0.77 -1.45
N LEU A 47 5.14 -1.56 -1.61
CA LEU A 47 4.18 -1.83 -0.53
C LEU A 47 4.81 -2.57 0.65
N ASP A 48 5.67 -3.56 0.39
CA ASP A 48 6.45 -4.25 1.44
C ASP A 48 7.35 -3.28 2.22
N THR A 49 8.01 -2.37 1.49
CA THR A 49 8.87 -1.35 2.10
C THR A 49 8.05 -0.38 2.97
N GLU A 50 6.91 0.09 2.47
CA GLU A 50 6.01 0.97 3.22
C GLU A 50 5.37 0.25 4.41
N GLU A 51 5.01 -1.02 4.29
CA GLU A 51 4.50 -1.84 5.39
C GLU A 51 5.54 -1.98 6.51
N ARG A 52 6.81 -2.26 6.14
CA ARG A 52 7.92 -2.31 7.09
C ARG A 52 8.16 -0.96 7.76
N ARG A 53 8.08 0.15 7.01
CA ARG A 53 8.17 1.50 7.59
C ARG A 53 7.02 1.79 8.54
N ARG A 54 5.78 1.44 8.19
CA ARG A 54 4.61 1.58 9.06
C ARG A 54 4.74 0.78 10.35
N SER A 55 5.33 -0.41 10.27
CA SER A 55 5.58 -1.25 11.45
C SER A 55 6.61 -0.62 12.41
N THR A 56 7.42 0.31 11.91
CA THR A 56 8.40 1.10 12.68
C THR A 56 7.86 2.50 13.02
N VAL A 57 6.57 2.78 12.86
CA VAL A 57 5.99 4.09 13.19
C VAL A 57 6.21 4.36 14.68
N VAL A 58 7.08 5.33 14.94
CA VAL A 58 7.27 5.93 16.26
C VAL A 58 6.09 6.86 16.48
N ASP A 59 5.27 6.57 17.49
CA ASP A 59 4.25 7.52 17.93
C ASP A 59 4.95 8.78 18.45
N LEU A 60 4.87 9.87 17.68
CA LEU A 60 5.47 11.15 18.01
C LEU A 60 4.62 11.94 19.02
N GLY A 61 3.54 11.35 19.55
CA GLY A 61 2.74 11.95 20.61
C GLY A 61 2.11 13.25 20.15
N MET A 62 1.32 13.21 19.06
CA MET A 62 0.46 14.34 18.75
C MET A 62 -0.71 14.34 19.74
N PRO A 63 -0.84 15.38 20.59
CA PRO A 63 -1.93 15.41 21.54
C PRO A 63 -3.25 15.42 20.79
N THR A 64 -4.15 14.53 21.20
CA THR A 64 -5.49 14.46 20.64
C THR A 64 -6.23 15.77 20.93
N PHE A 65 -7.22 16.11 20.10
CA PHE A 65 -8.00 17.34 20.27
C PHE A 65 -8.61 17.46 21.68
N GLY A 66 -9.01 16.35 22.29
CA GLY A 66 -9.51 16.32 23.67
C GLY A 66 -8.44 16.73 24.70
N GLN A 67 -7.22 16.20 24.58
CA GLN A 67 -6.10 16.57 25.46
C GLN A 67 -5.72 18.05 25.32
N ILE A 68 -5.81 18.60 24.11
CA ILE A 68 -5.60 20.02 23.86
C ILE A 68 -6.70 20.84 24.56
N ALA A 69 -7.97 20.49 24.36
CA ALA A 69 -9.10 21.21 24.93
C ALA A 69 -9.14 21.18 26.48
N THR A 70 -8.81 20.04 27.10
CA THR A 70 -8.73 19.91 28.56
C THR A 70 -7.65 20.83 29.14
N ARG A 71 -6.46 20.88 28.53
CA ARG A 71 -5.37 21.73 29.02
C ARG A 71 -5.72 23.22 28.97
N THR A 72 -6.42 23.67 27.92
CA THR A 72 -6.86 25.08 27.83
C THR A 72 -7.88 25.44 28.91
N SER A 73 -8.68 24.44 29.35
CA SER A 73 -9.67 24.60 30.41
C SER A 73 -9.02 24.72 31.80
N GLU A 74 -7.93 23.98 32.04
CA GLU A 74 -7.11 24.12 33.26
C GLU A 74 -6.34 25.44 33.30
N VAL A 75 -5.81 25.92 32.17
CA VAL A 75 -5.10 27.21 32.10
C VAL A 75 -6.06 28.39 32.31
N ALA A 76 -7.35 28.24 32.01
CA ALA A 76 -8.36 29.28 32.25
C ALA A 76 -8.80 29.40 33.72
N ALA A 77 -8.33 28.53 34.62
CA ALA A 77 -8.57 28.66 36.05
C ALA A 77 -7.27 28.93 36.83
N PRO A 78 -6.92 30.21 36.98
CA PRO A 78 -6.39 30.66 38.26
C PRO A 78 -7.14 31.90 38.72
N CYS A 79 -7.87 31.74 39.83
CA CYS A 79 -8.15 32.72 40.89
C CYS A 79 -9.34 32.20 41.72
N GLN A 80 -9.14 31.09 42.44
CA GLN A 80 -9.89 30.84 43.68
C GLN A 80 -8.99 31.31 44.82
N GLY A 81 -9.33 32.46 45.39
CA GLY A 81 -8.54 33.09 46.45
C GLY A 81 -9.39 34.07 47.24
N SER A 82 -9.95 33.51 48.32
CA SER A 82 -10.44 34.09 49.59
C SER A 82 -11.51 35.18 49.59
#